data_AF-A0A4R4P5Y9-F1
#
_entry.id   AF-A0A4R4P5Y9-F1
#
_cell.length_a   1.000
_cell.length_b   1.000
_cell.length_c   1.000
_cell.angle_alpha   90.00
_cell.angle_beta   90.00
_cell.angle_gamma   90.00
#
_symmetry.space_group_name_H-M   'P 1'
#
loop_
_entity.id
_entity.type
_entity.pdbx_description
1 polymer ?
#
loop_
_entity_poly.entity_id
_entity_poly.type
_entity_poly.pdbx_seq_one_letter_code
_entity_poly.pdbx_strand_id
1 'polypeptide(L)'
;MNVGVVLYCRALDYLGCRTHLDDRRLLALDPSLDLEGVRASLKGVEAVCCGGERAGQAAAESPGRRFRWLTAPRSTIVQPGPVHAGLTADPAAELERLLGLLVL
;
A
#
# COMPACT_ATOMS: atom_id res chain seq x y z
N MET A 1 -10.75 -7.07 4.43
CA MET A 1 -10.46 -5.94 5.34
C MET A 1 -9.33 -5.11 4.75
N ASN A 2 -9.37 -3.78 4.88
CA ASN A 2 -8.26 -2.92 4.43
C ASN A 2 -7.13 -2.95 5.46
N VAL A 3 -5.89 -2.93 4.99
CA VAL A 3 -4.68 -2.98 5.83
C VAL A 3 -3.67 -1.88 5.46
N GLY A 4 -4.03 -1.00 4.55
CA GLY A 4 -3.16 0.08 4.11
C GLY A 4 -3.74 0.91 2.97
N VAL A 5 -3.03 2.00 2.67
CA VAL A 5 -3.32 2.95 1.59
C VAL A 5 -2.03 3.18 0.81
N VAL A 6 -2.15 3.22 -0.52
CA VAL A 6 -1.10 3.71 -1.44
C VAL A 6 -1.65 4.95 -2.13
N LEU A 7 -0.90 6.05 -2.11
CA LEU A 7 -1.27 7.32 -2.74
C LEU A 7 -0.20 7.73 -3.74
N TYR A 8 -0.64 8.05 -4.96
CA TYR A 8 0.20 8.59 -6.01
C TYR A 8 -0.34 9.95 -6.47
N CYS A 9 0.50 10.97 -6.42
CA CYS A 9 0.21 12.31 -6.93
C CYS A 9 1.29 12.72 -7.94
N ARG A 10 0.99 12.56 -9.23
CA ARG A 10 1.91 12.91 -10.32
C ARG A 10 2.34 14.38 -10.30
N ALA A 11 1.42 15.28 -10.00
CA ALA A 11 1.67 16.73 -10.05
C ALA A 11 2.72 17.17 -9.03
N LEU A 12 2.86 16.44 -7.92
CA LEU A 12 3.79 16.73 -6.83
C LEU A 12 4.88 15.65 -6.71
N ASP A 13 5.06 14.82 -7.74
CA ASP A 13 6.00 13.69 -7.80
C ASP A 13 6.00 12.80 -6.53
N TYR A 14 4.81 12.56 -5.98
CA TYR A 14 4.65 11.83 -4.72
C TYR A 14 4.14 10.42 -4.96
N LEU A 15 4.81 9.43 -4.36
CA LEU A 15 4.31 8.08 -4.17
C LEU A 15 4.58 7.67 -2.71
N GLY A 16 3.51 7.38 -1.97
CA GLY A 16 3.61 7.00 -0.57
C GLY A 16 2.64 5.90 -0.21
N CYS A 17 2.97 5.15 0.83
CA CYS A 17 2.08 4.16 1.41
C CYS A 17 2.12 4.20 2.93
N ARG A 18 1.02 3.78 3.53
CA ARG A 18 0.90 3.49 4.96
C ARG A 18 0.16 2.19 5.13
N THR A 19 0.64 1.38 6.06
CA THR A 19 0.02 0.11 6.39
C THR A 19 -0.29 0.08 7.89
N HIS A 20 -1.36 -0.61 8.25
CA HIS A 20 -1.70 -0.90 9.62
C HIS A 20 -2.36 -2.28 9.66
N LEU A 21 -1.85 -3.13 10.56
CA LEU A 21 -2.40 -4.45 10.81
C LEU A 21 -2.96 -4.49 12.22
N ASP A 22 -4.27 -4.71 12.30
CA ASP A 22 -4.93 -5.09 13.54
C ASP A 22 -5.05 -6.62 13.58
N ASP A 23 -4.08 -7.25 14.24
CA ASP A 23 -3.98 -8.70 14.38
C ASP A 23 -5.24 -9.30 15.00
N ARG A 24 -5.90 -8.59 15.93
CA ARG A 24 -7.12 -9.08 16.59
C ARG A 24 -8.28 -9.11 15.63
N ARG A 25 -8.45 -8.05 14.82
CA ARG A 25 -9.50 -8.01 13.78
C ARG A 25 -9.25 -9.05 12.69
N LEU A 26 -8.00 -9.26 12.29
CA LEU A 26 -7.63 -10.29 11.31
C LEU A 26 -7.93 -11.69 11.82
N LEU A 27 -7.47 -12.03 13.02
CA LEU A 27 -7.69 -13.34 13.63
C LEU A 27 -9.16 -13.59 14.00
N ALA A 28 -9.96 -12.52 14.17
CA ALA A 28 -11.41 -12.65 14.33
C ALA A 28 -12.11 -13.05 13.02
N LEU A 29 -11.56 -12.69 11.85
CA LEU A 29 -12.08 -13.11 10.54
C LEU A 29 -11.64 -14.54 10.18
N ASP A 30 -10.38 -14.87 10.47
CA ASP A 30 -9.82 -16.20 10.29
C ASP A 30 -8.77 -16.49 11.37
N PRO A 31 -9.08 -17.33 12.38
CA PRO A 31 -8.15 -17.68 13.45
C PRO A 31 -6.88 -18.42 12.99
N SER A 32 -6.89 -18.96 11.77
CA SER A 32 -5.76 -19.68 11.17
C SER A 32 -4.91 -18.83 10.23
N LEU A 33 -5.22 -17.54 10.09
CA LEU A 33 -4.51 -16.65 9.18
C LEU A 33 -3.01 -16.54 9.49
N ASP A 34 -2.18 -16.71 8.47
CA ASP A 34 -0.74 -16.45 8.55
C ASP A 34 -0.44 -14.95 8.61
N LEU A 35 -0.37 -14.41 9.83
CA LEU A 35 -0.04 -13.00 10.07
C LEU A 35 1.38 -12.64 9.62
N GLU A 36 2.33 -13.58 9.67
CA GLU A 36 3.71 -13.32 9.22
C GLU A 36 3.77 -13.18 7.70
N GLY A 37 3.06 -14.04 6.97
CA GLY A 37 2.89 -13.95 5.52
C GLY A 37 2.24 -12.63 5.09
N VAL A 38 1.21 -12.18 5.81
CA VAL A 38 0.58 -10.87 5.56
C VAL A 38 1.58 -9.73 5.79
N ARG A 39 2.32 -9.74 6.91
CA ARG A 39 3.37 -8.74 7.20
C ARG A 39 4.47 -8.73 6.14
N ALA A 40 4.91 -9.90 5.67
CA ALA A 40 5.91 -10.03 4.62
C ALA A 40 5.41 -9.47 3.28
N SER A 41 4.16 -9.76 2.92
CA SER A 41 3.52 -9.22 1.72
C SER A 41 3.46 -7.68 1.76
N LEU A 42 3.05 -7.10 2.90
CA LEU A 42 3.02 -5.65 3.09
C LEU A 42 4.40 -4.99 3.03
N LYS A 43 5.43 -5.61 3.59
CA LYS A 43 6.82 -5.13 3.44
C LYS A 43 7.25 -5.07 1.98
N GLY A 44 6.82 -6.02 1.15
CA GLY A 44 7.05 -6.01 -0.29
C GLY A 44 6.35 -4.83 -1.00
N VAL A 45 5.10 -4.55 -0.62
CA VAL A 45 4.34 -3.39 -1.11
C VAL A 45 5.05 -2.08 -0.73
N GLU A 46 5.45 -1.94 0.53
CA GLU A 46 6.17 -0.76 1.03
C GLU A 46 7.50 -0.56 0.31
N ALA A 47 8.26 -1.64 0.13
CA ALA A 47 9.54 -1.58 -0.57
C ALA A 47 9.39 -1.07 -2.00
N VAL A 48 8.40 -1.55 -2.75
CA VAL A 48 8.15 -1.06 -4.11
C VAL A 48 7.60 0.37 -4.13
N CYS A 49 6.78 0.74 -3.15
CA CYS A 49 6.30 2.11 -3.03
C CYS A 49 7.46 3.10 -2.80
N CYS A 50 8.30 2.84 -1.79
CA CYS A 50 9.45 3.67 -1.45
C CYS A 50 10.53 3.69 -2.55
N GLY A 51 10.62 2.65 -3.38
CA GLY A 51 11.66 2.55 -4.40
C GLY A 51 13.04 2.21 -3.81
N GLY A 52 14.09 2.52 -4.58
CA GLY A 52 15.47 2.19 -4.22
C GLY A 52 15.76 0.69 -4.28
N GLU A 53 16.92 0.26 -3.78
CA GLU A 53 17.39 -1.14 -3.88
C GLU A 53 16.38 -2.16 -3.32
N ARG A 54 15.63 -1.76 -2.28
CA ARG A 54 14.61 -2.60 -1.65
C ARG A 54 13.44 -2.94 -2.57
N ALA A 55 13.17 -2.12 -3.59
CA ALA A 55 12.11 -2.37 -4.56
C ALA A 55 12.44 -3.49 -5.59
N GLY A 56 13.64 -4.07 -5.53
CA GLY A 56 14.06 -5.14 -6.41
C GLY A 56 13.99 -4.73 -7.88
N GLN A 57 13.27 -5.49 -8.71
CA GLN A 57 13.10 -5.19 -10.14
C GLN A 57 12.45 -3.81 -10.41
N ALA A 58 11.71 -3.26 -9.44
CA ALA A 58 11.08 -1.94 -9.56
C ALA A 58 12.00 -0.78 -9.10
N ALA A 59 13.23 -1.06 -8.65
CA ALA A 59 14.15 -0.05 -8.11
C ALA A 59 14.45 1.10 -9.09
N ALA A 60 14.62 0.76 -10.38
CA ALA A 60 14.92 1.73 -11.44
C ALA A 60 13.68 2.37 -12.08
N GLU A 61 12.47 1.99 -11.65
CA GLU A 61 11.23 2.46 -12.27
C GLU A 61 10.78 3.79 -11.68
N SER A 62 10.11 4.62 -12.49
CA SER A 62 9.53 5.88 -12.02
C SER A 62 8.37 5.66 -11.04
N PRO A 63 8.04 6.64 -10.17
CA PRO A 63 6.91 6.52 -9.23
C PRO A 63 5.60 6.09 -9.92
N GLY A 64 5.28 6.65 -11.08
CA GLY A 64 4.09 6.25 -11.83
C GLY A 64 4.11 4.81 -12.35
N ARG A 65 5.28 4.26 -12.70
CA ARG A 65 5.40 2.83 -13.07
C ARG A 65 5.30 1.91 -11.86
N ARG A 66 5.93 2.28 -10.74
CA ARG A 66 5.79 1.54 -9.47
C ARG A 66 4.34 1.55 -8.99
N PHE A 67 3.64 2.67 -9.08
CA PHE A 67 2.21 2.75 -8.78
C PHE A 67 1.38 1.78 -9.62
N ARG A 68 1.57 1.76 -10.95
CA ARG A 68 0.89 0.79 -11.82
C ARG A 68 1.17 -0.67 -11.45
N TRP A 69 2.39 -0.95 -11.01
CA TRP A 69 2.81 -2.28 -10.58
C TRP A 69 2.14 -2.68 -9.25
N LEU A 70 1.97 -1.73 -8.32
CA LEU A 70 1.29 -1.90 -7.04
C LEU A 70 -0.23 -2.10 -7.20
N THR A 71 -0.85 -1.49 -8.22
CA THR A 71 -2.30 -1.61 -8.47
C THR A 71 -2.68 -2.86 -9.29
N ALA A 72 -1.70 -3.61 -9.81
CA ALA A 72 -1.96 -4.82 -10.59
C ALA A 72 -2.29 -6.01 -9.65
N PRO A 73 -3.41 -6.73 -9.85
CA PRO A 73 -3.78 -7.88 -9.01
C PRO A 73 -2.79 -9.03 -9.19
N ARG A 74 -1.97 -9.30 -8.18
CA ARG A 74 -0.89 -10.31 -8.30
C ARG A 74 -0.66 -11.19 -7.07
N SER A 75 -1.38 -10.97 -5.96
CA SER A 75 -0.90 -11.48 -4.66
C SER A 75 -1.61 -12.64 -3.98
N THR A 76 -2.89 -12.97 -4.08
CA THR A 76 -3.61 -13.91 -3.16
C THR A 76 -3.60 -13.62 -1.64
N ILE A 77 -2.51 -13.09 -1.04
CA ILE A 77 -2.43 -12.68 0.38
C ILE A 77 -2.97 -11.26 0.57
N VAL A 78 -2.37 -10.26 -0.09
CA VAL A 78 -2.82 -8.85 -0.02
C VAL A 78 -3.18 -8.36 -1.42
N GLN A 79 -4.47 -8.14 -1.67
CA GLN A 79 -4.94 -7.66 -2.96
C GLN A 79 -5.02 -6.13 -2.98
N PRO A 80 -4.58 -5.46 -4.06
CA PRO A 80 -4.87 -4.05 -4.24
C PRO A 80 -6.38 -3.83 -4.43
N GLY A 81 -6.92 -2.81 -3.77
CA GLY A 81 -8.28 -2.35 -4.01
C GLY A 81 -8.42 -1.53 -5.30
N PRO A 82 -9.65 -1.15 -5.68
CA PRO A 82 -9.89 -0.25 -6.82
C PRO A 82 -9.12 1.07 -6.67
N VAL A 83 -8.66 1.62 -7.80
CA VAL A 83 -8.02 2.93 -7.83
C VAL A 83 -9.09 4.01 -7.86
N HIS A 84 -9.02 4.94 -6.91
CA HIS A 84 -9.90 6.10 -6.85
C HIS A 84 -9.11 7.38 -7.16
N ALA A 85 -9.67 8.26 -7.98
CA ALA A 85 -9.09 9.55 -8.30
C ALA A 85 -9.51 10.61 -7.27
N GLY A 86 -8.67 11.61 -7.06
CA GLY A 86 -8.92 12.73 -6.14
C GLY A 86 -7.97 13.89 -6.39
N LEU A 87 -8.18 14.99 -5.65
CA LEU A 87 -7.34 16.19 -5.69
C LEU A 87 -6.82 16.48 -4.29
N THR A 88 -5.52 16.81 -4.20
CA THR A 88 -4.89 17.26 -2.96
C THR A 88 -3.73 18.19 -3.29
N ALA A 89 -3.49 19.18 -2.43
CA ALA A 89 -2.29 20.01 -2.45
C ALA A 89 -1.19 19.47 -1.52
N ASP A 90 -1.54 18.53 -0.62
CA ASP A 90 -0.61 17.88 0.30
C ASP A 90 -0.88 16.36 0.29
N PRO A 91 -0.14 15.59 -0.51
CA PRO A 91 -0.35 14.16 -0.64
C PRO A 91 0.12 13.38 0.59
N ALA A 92 1.01 13.93 1.41
CA ALA A 92 1.45 13.29 2.65
C ALA A 92 0.37 13.41 3.74
N ALA A 93 -0.19 14.60 3.93
CA ALA A 93 -1.32 14.79 4.85
C ALA A 93 -2.55 13.99 4.41
N GLU A 94 -2.84 13.95 3.10
CA GLU A 94 -3.94 13.17 2.56
C GLU A 94 -3.75 11.66 2.77
N LEU A 95 -2.51 11.15 2.66
CA LEU A 95 -2.21 9.75 2.94
C LEU A 95 -2.53 9.38 4.40
N GLU A 96 -2.15 10.21 5.37
CA GLU A 96 -2.48 9.98 6.79
C GLU A 96 -4.00 10.08 7.03
N ARG A 97 -4.67 11.06 6.41
CA ARG A 97 -6.14 11.19 6.50
C ARG A 97 -6.86 9.95 5.96
N LEU A 98 -6.43 9.43 4.81
CA LEU A 98 -7.02 8.24 4.20
C LEU A 98 -6.73 6.98 5.02
N LEU A 99 -5.54 6.85 5.62
CA LEU A 99 -5.25 5.75 6.54
C LEU A 99 -6.26 5.75 7.71
N GLY A 100 -6.48 6.91 8.32
CA GLY A 100 -7.43 7.06 9.42
C GLY A 100 -8.90 6.81 9.04
N LEU A 101 -9.28 7.05 7.78
CA LEU A 101 -10.66 6.86 7.32
C LEU A 101 -10.93 5.42 6.84
N LEU A 102 -9.94 4.78 6.21
CA LEU A 102 -10.14 3.55 5.44
C LEU A 102 -9.56 2.30 6.11
N VAL A 103 -8.69 2.46 7.12
CA VAL A 103 -7.93 1.36 7.71
C VAL A 103 -8.10 1.28 9.23
N LEU A 104 -7.85 2.41 9.93
CA LEU A 104 -7.99 2.49 11.39
C LEU A 104 -9.48 2.42 11.78
#